data_AF-A0A352X0T6-F1
#
_entry.id   AF-A0A352X0T6-F1
#
_cell.length_a   1.000
_cell.length_b   1.000
_cell.length_c   1.000
_cell.angle_alpha   90.00
_cell.angle_beta   90.00
_cell.angle_gamma   90.00
#
_symmetry.space_group_name_H-M   'P 1'
#
loop_
_entity.id
_entity.type
_entity.pdbx_description
1 polymer ?
#
loop_
_entity_poly.entity_id
_entity_poly.type
_entity_poly.pdbx_seq_one_letter_code
_entity_poly.pdbx_strand_id
1 'polypeptide(L)' 'MEMQKLLAEINALAKKKKEEGLTEAEQKRQKELYAIYLKGFRAQVKQRLDNVDVTYPDGTVKSLKDAMKKKD' A
#
# COMPACT_ATOMS: atom_id res chain seq x y z
N MET A 1 -5.80 6.77 -15.75
CA MET A 1 -6.89 5.89 -16.23
C MET A 1 -6.77 4.47 -15.67
N GLU A 2 -5.61 3.81 -15.77
CA GLU A 2 -5.45 2.40 -15.34
C GLU A 2 -5.65 2.16 -13.82
N MET A 3 -5.13 3.04 -12.96
CA MET A 3 -5.31 2.87 -11.51
C MET A 3 -6.76 3.09 -11.03
N GLN A 4 -7.51 3.98 -11.69
CA GLN A 4 -8.93 4.20 -11.38
C GLN A 4 -9.79 3.00 -11.78
N LYS A 5 -9.51 2.38 -12.94
CA LYS A 5 -10.16 1.14 -13.36
C LYS A 5 -9.89 0.00 -12.39
N LEU A 6 -8.64 -0.16 -11.96
CA LEU A 6 -8.25 -1.17 -10.98
C LEU A 6 -9.00 -1.01 -9.65
N LEU A 7 -9.10 0.23 -9.14
CA LEU A 7 -9.86 0.51 -7.92
C LEU A 7 -11.36 0.25 -8.11
N ALA A 8 -11.92 0.58 -9.26
CA ALA A 8 -13.31 0.29 -9.57
C ALA A 8 -13.61 -1.22 -9.58
N GLU A 9 -12.74 -2.05 -10.19
CA GLU A 9 -12.85 -3.51 -10.16
C GLU A 9 -12.74 -4.06 -8.73
N ILE A 10 -11.78 -3.57 -7.93
CA ILE A 10 -11.64 -3.97 -6.53
C ILE A 10 -12.91 -3.66 -5.74
N ASN A 11 -13.48 -2.46 -5.91
CA ASN A 11 -14.69 -2.04 -5.21
C ASN A 11 -15.92 -2.85 -5.64
N ALA A 12 -16.04 -3.17 -6.94
CA ALA A 12 -17.12 -4.02 -7.45
C ALA A 12 -17.05 -5.43 -6.85
N LEU A 13 -15.87 -6.05 -6.81
CA LEU A 13 -15.66 -7.36 -6.19
C LEU A 13 -15.88 -7.31 -4.67
N ALA A 14 -15.47 -6.23 -4.01
CA ALA A 14 -15.71 -6.05 -2.57
C ALA A 14 -17.20 -5.91 -2.25
N LYS A 15 -17.95 -5.17 -3.06
CA LYS A 15 -19.40 -5.04 -2.94
C LYS A 15 -20.08 -6.40 -3.14
N LYS A 16 -19.75 -7.10 -4.23
CA LYS A 16 -20.28 -8.44 -4.51
C LYS A 16 -19.99 -9.44 -3.39
N LYS A 17 -18.76 -9.43 -2.86
CA LYS A 17 -18.38 -10.26 -1.70
C LYS A 17 -19.27 -10.04 -0.48
N LYS A 18 -19.68 -8.79 -0.24
CA LYS A 18 -20.52 -8.41 0.91
C LYS A 18 -21.98 -8.82 0.72
N GLU A 19 -22.50 -8.69 -0.50
CA GLU A 19 -23.92 -8.90 -0.80
C GLU A 19 -24.24 -10.36 -1.13
N GLU A 20 -23.41 -11.01 -1.95
CA GLU A 20 -23.68 -12.32 -2.55
C GLU A 20 -22.58 -13.36 -2.26
N GLY A 21 -21.39 -12.91 -1.85
CA GLY A 21 -20.19 -13.74 -1.78
C GLY A 21 -19.39 -13.73 -3.09
N LEU A 22 -18.26 -14.43 -3.13
CA LEU A 22 -17.42 -14.55 -4.32
C LEU A 22 -17.15 -16.01 -4.65
N THR A 23 -17.22 -16.34 -5.94
CA THR A 23 -16.71 -17.60 -6.48
C THR A 23 -15.19 -17.69 -6.31
N GLU A 24 -14.62 -18.89 -6.40
CA GLU A 24 -13.17 -19.07 -6.28
C GLU A 24 -12.38 -18.28 -7.33
N ALA A 25 -12.89 -18.24 -8.57
CA ALA A 25 -12.28 -17.47 -9.65
C ALA A 25 -12.25 -15.97 -9.34
N GLU A 26 -13.35 -15.43 -8.79
CA GLU A 26 -13.43 -14.03 -8.40
C GLU A 26 -12.56 -13.71 -7.18
N GLN A 27 -12.44 -14.63 -6.22
CA GLN A 27 -11.52 -14.49 -5.11
C GLN A 27 -10.06 -14.44 -5.59
N LYS A 28 -9.70 -15.29 -6.56
CA LYS A 28 -8.37 -15.26 -7.19
C LYS A 28 -8.14 -13.92 -7.89
N ARG A 29 -9.09 -13.47 -8.71
CA ARG A 29 -9.03 -12.18 -9.40
C ARG A 29 -8.90 -11.01 -8.40
N GLN A 30 -9.68 -11.03 -7.32
CA GLN A 30 -9.61 -10.02 -6.27
C GLN A 30 -8.20 -9.98 -5.66
N LYS A 31 -7.63 -11.13 -5.30
CA LYS A 31 -6.27 -11.22 -4.74
C LYS A 31 -5.21 -10.65 -5.70
N GLU A 32 -5.31 -10.96 -7.00
CA GLU A 32 -4.39 -10.43 -8.02
C GLU A 32 -4.47 -8.90 -8.11
N LEU A 33 -5.68 -8.34 -8.16
CA LEU A 33 -5.89 -6.89 -8.21
C LEU A 33 -5.35 -6.18 -6.96
N TYR A 34 -5.59 -6.75 -5.77
CA TYR A 34 -5.04 -6.22 -4.51
C TYR A 34 -3.51 -6.27 -4.48
N ALA A 35 -2.89 -7.31 -5.03
CA ALA A 35 -1.42 -7.40 -5.10
C ALA A 35 -0.82 -6.27 -5.95
N ILE A 36 -1.44 -5.97 -7.10
CA ILE A 36 -1.03 -4.87 -7.98
C ILE A 36 -1.20 -3.52 -7.26
N TYR A 37 -2.37 -3.29 -6.64
CA TYR A 37 -2.63 -2.07 -5.86
C TYR A 37 -1.60 -1.87 -4.74
N LEU A 38 -1.39 -2.89 -3.91
CA LEU A 38 -0.48 -2.83 -2.76
C LEU A 38 0.96 -2.58 -3.19
N LYS A 39 1.41 -3.14 -4.32
CA LYS A 39 2.74 -2.86 -4.86
C LYS A 39 2.90 -1.37 -5.18
N GLY A 40 1.94 -0.78 -5.89
CA GLY A 40 1.95 0.64 -6.23
C GLY A 40 1.84 1.54 -5.00
N PHE A 41 0.97 1.18 -4.06
CA PHE A 41 0.80 1.91 -2.80
C PHE A 41 2.07 1.88 -1.95
N ARG A 42 2.69 0.71 -1.76
CA ARG A 42 3.95 0.57 -1.01
C ARG A 42 5.09 1.37 -1.62
N ALA A 43 5.19 1.41 -2.96
CA ALA A 43 6.19 2.23 -3.63
C ALA A 43 6.00 3.72 -3.34
N GLN A 44 4.76 4.22 -3.41
CA GLN A 44 4.44 5.61 -3.09
C GLN A 44 4.70 5.94 -1.62
N VAL A 45 4.31 5.05 -0.69
CA VAL A 45 4.58 5.24 0.75
C VAL A 45 6.08 5.28 1.01
N LYS A 46 6.84 4.36 0.42
CA LYS A 46 8.31 4.33 0.55
C LYS A 46 8.93 5.66 0.07
N GLN A 47 8.52 6.16 -1.09
CA GLN A 47 9.01 7.44 -1.60
C GLN A 47 8.68 8.61 -0.66
N ARG A 48 7.51 8.62 -0.02
CA ARG A 48 7.18 9.65 0.98
C ARG A 48 8.08 9.54 2.20
N LEU A 49 8.26 8.33 2.73
CA LEU A 49 9.10 8.08 3.91
C LEU A 49 10.58 8.39 3.65
N ASP A 50 11.07 8.20 2.43
CA ASP A 50 12.43 8.56 2.03
C ASP A 50 12.70 10.08 2.15
N ASN A 51 11.65 10.92 2.21
CA ASN A 51 11.73 12.38 2.37
C ASN A 51 11.32 12.86 3.77
N VAL A 52 11.18 11.96 4.75
CA VAL A 52 10.86 12.32 6.14
C VAL A 52 12.13 12.34 6.97
N ASP A 53 12.31 13.43 7.71
CA ASP A 53 13.39 13.59 8.69
C ASP A 53 12.86 13.52 10.13
N VAL A 54 13.73 13.11 11.04
CA VAL A 54 13.48 12.98 12.48
C VAL A 54 14.41 13.94 13.22
N THR A 55 13.82 14.85 13.99
CA THR A 55 14.52 15.78 14.87
C THR A 55 14.55 15.23 16.29
N TYR A 56 15.73 15.18 16.89
CA TYR A 56 15.93 14.71 18.26
C TYR A 56 15.99 15.89 19.26
N PRO A 57 15.79 15.64 20.57
CA PRO A 57 15.83 16.70 21.59
C PRO A 57 17.16 17.45 21.69
N ASP A 58 18.26 16.83 21.26
CA ASP A 58 19.60 17.46 21.19
C ASP A 58 19.79 18.36 19.96
N GLY A 59 18.75 18.52 19.13
CA GLY A 59 18.78 19.31 17.89
C GLY A 59 19.37 18.59 16.69
N THR A 60 19.81 17.33 16.83
CA THR A 60 20.28 16.55 15.69
C THR A 60 19.11 16.14 14.79
N VAL A 61 19.35 16.09 13.48
CA VAL A 61 18.37 15.68 12.47
C VAL A 61 18.91 14.46 11.73
N LYS A 62 18.09 13.42 11.56
CA LYS A 62 18.42 12.23 10.77
C LYS A 62 17.27 11.88 9.85
N SER A 63 17.58 11.34 8.68
CA SER A 63 16.53 10.75 7.84
C SER A 63 15.82 9.63 8.60
N LEU A 64 14.50 9.50 8.40
CA LEU A 64 13.72 8.43 9.02
C LEU A 64 14.27 7.04 8.67
N LYS A 65 14.81 6.89 7.46
CA LYS A 65 15.46 5.66 7.00
C LYS A 65 16.69 5.30 7.84
N ASP A 66 17.51 6.29 8.17
CA ASP A 66 18.71 6.06 8.99
C ASP A 66 18.35 5.86 10.47
N ALA A 67 17.31 6.52 10.96
CA ALA A 67 16.77 6.29 12.30
C ALA A 67 16.21 4.86 12.49
N MET A 68 15.67 4.24 11.44
CA MET A 68 15.10 2.89 11.48
C MET A 68 16.07 1.75 11.18
N LYS A 69 17.33 2.03 10.80
CA LYS A 69 18.34 0.96 10.68
C LYS A 69 18.60 0.38 12.07
N LYS A 70 18.31 -0.91 12.26
CA LYS A 70 18.73 -1.63 13.47
C LYS A 70 20.24 -1.46 13.62
N LYS A 71 20.68 -1.07 14.82
CA LYS A 71 22.07 -1.28 15.23
C LYS A 71 22.24 -2.79 15.36
N ASP A 72 23.00 -3.39 14.45
CA ASP A 72 23.59 -4.71 14.65
C ASP A 72 24.54 -4.70 15.86
#